data_AF-A0A2E2Q8F9-F1
#
_entry.id   AF-A0A2E2Q8F9-F1
#
_cell.length_a   1.000
_cell.length_b   1.000
_cell.length_c   1.000
_cell.angle_alpha   90.00
_cell.angle_beta   90.00
_cell.angle_gamma   90.00
#
_symmetry.space_group_name_H-M   'P 1'
#
loop_
_entity.id
_entity.type
_entity.pdbx_description
1 polymer ?
#
loop_
_entity_poly.entity_id
_entity_poly.type
_entity_poly.pdbx_seq_one_letter_code
_entity_poly.pdbx_strand_id
1 'polypeptide(L)' 'MADTTPVTASTTASTTDLKTAADKLGEQRAALRLRHSQRLTALMETRRDLRGVHALADFVDDSVRWSA' A
#
# COMPACT_ATOMS: atom_id res chain seq x y z
N MET A 1 -28.98 34.25 27.19
CA MET A 1 -29.31 32.97 26.52
C MET A 1 -28.31 32.82 25.39
N ALA A 2 -27.57 31.72 25.35
CA ALA A 2 -26.29 31.59 24.65
C ALA A 2 -26.40 31.57 23.12
N ASP A 3 -25.59 32.39 22.44
CA ASP A 3 -25.27 32.23 21.02
C ASP A 3 -24.33 31.04 20.86
N THR A 4 -24.83 29.93 20.34
CA THR A 4 -24.00 28.84 19.83
C THR A 4 -23.86 29.01 18.32
N THR A 5 -22.81 29.69 17.88
CA THR A 5 -22.37 29.64 16.48
C THR A 5 -21.55 28.37 16.25
N PRO A 6 -21.77 27.61 15.16
CA PRO A 6 -20.91 26.49 14.83
C PRO A 6 -19.59 27.03 14.29
N VAL A 7 -18.49 26.75 14.98
CA VAL A 7 -17.14 26.94 14.43
C VAL A 7 -16.93 25.88 13.36
N THR A 8 -17.37 26.17 12.13
CA THR A 8 -16.93 25.43 10.96
C THR A 8 -15.52 25.92 10.68
N ALA A 9 -14.53 25.25 11.27
CA ALA A 9 -13.12 25.46 10.96
C ALA A 9 -12.85 24.97 9.53
N SER A 10 -13.19 25.80 8.54
CA SER A 10 -12.79 25.61 7.16
C SER A 10 -11.27 25.76 7.08
N THR A 11 -10.57 24.62 7.14
CA THR A 11 -9.13 24.55 6.95
C THR A 11 -8.84 24.80 5.46
N THR A 12 -8.45 26.02 5.11
CA THR A 12 -7.86 26.35 3.80
C THR A 12 -6.46 25.75 3.72
N ALA A 13 -6.38 24.44 3.56
CA ALA A 13 -5.11 23.77 3.24
C ALA A 13 -4.68 24.18 1.83
N SER A 14 -3.42 24.62 1.67
CA SER A 14 -2.90 25.01 0.37
C SER A 14 -2.74 23.76 -0.51
N THR A 15 -2.95 23.90 -1.83
CA THR A 15 -2.81 22.80 -2.81
C THR A 15 -1.45 22.08 -2.69
N THR A 16 -0.39 22.80 -2.33
CA THR A 16 0.95 22.25 -2.08
C THR A 16 1.01 21.33 -0.86
N ASP A 17 0.28 21.65 0.20
CA ASP A 17 0.22 20.83 1.42
C ASP A 17 -0.55 19.53 1.16
N LEU A 18 -1.64 19.63 0.40
CA LEU A 18 -2.43 18.47 -0.04
C LEU A 18 -1.62 17.53 -0.93
N LYS A 19 -0.84 18.09 -1.88
CA LYS A 19 0.07 17.31 -2.73
C LYS A 19 1.14 16.60 -1.89
N THR A 20 1.76 17.31 -0.95
CA THR A 20 2.79 16.75 -0.07
C THR A 20 2.24 15.63 0.81
N ALA A 21 1.02 15.79 1.34
CA ALA A 21 0.36 14.74 2.13
C ALA A 21 0.01 13.51 1.27
N ALA A 22 -0.46 13.71 0.04
CA ALA A 22 -0.75 12.63 -0.91
C ALA A 22 0.52 11.87 -1.31
N ASP A 23 1.61 12.57 -1.57
CA ASP A 23 2.90 11.97 -1.92
C ASP A 23 3.45 11.11 -0.77
N LYS A 24 3.44 11.64 0.47
CA LYS A 24 3.81 10.88 1.67
C LYS A 24 2.96 9.63 1.88
N LEU A 25 1.65 9.73 1.63
CA LEU A 25 0.74 8.58 1.73
C LEU A 25 1.03 7.55 0.62
N GLY A 26 1.41 8.01 -0.57
CA GLY A 26 1.88 7.17 -1.67
C GLY A 26 3.14 6.39 -1.29
N GLU A 27 4.15 7.06 -0.74
CA GLU A 27 5.39 6.45 -0.26
C GLU A 27 5.14 5.41 0.83
N GLN A 28 4.30 5.71 1.82
CA GLN A 28 3.95 4.77 2.88
C GLN A 28 3.28 3.51 2.32
N ARG A 29 2.34 3.67 1.38
CA ARG A 29 1.70 2.52 0.72
C ARG A 29 2.68 1.73 -0.11
N ALA A 30 3.60 2.38 -0.82
CA ALA A 30 4.63 1.71 -1.59
C ALA A 30 5.55 0.89 -0.68
N ALA A 31 5.98 1.46 0.46
CA ALA A 31 6.80 0.76 1.44
C ALA A 31 6.07 -0.47 2.04
N LEU A 32 4.77 -0.34 2.36
CA LEU A 32 3.97 -1.45 2.85
C LEU A 32 3.79 -2.55 1.79
N ARG A 33 3.51 -2.17 0.54
CA ARG A 33 3.39 -3.11 -0.59
C ARG A 33 4.69 -3.86 -0.83
N LEU A 34 5.83 -3.18 -0.77
CA LEU A 34 7.15 -3.79 -0.92
C LEU A 34 7.44 -4.79 0.20
N ARG A 35 7.17 -4.43 1.47
CA ARG A 35 7.33 -5.36 2.59
C ARG A 35 6.42 -6.57 2.46
N HIS A 36 5.19 -6.37 1.97
CA HIS A 36 4.24 -7.44 1.77
C HIS A 36 4.68 -8.39 0.65
N SER A 37 5.10 -7.85 -0.50
CA SER A 37 5.58 -8.67 -1.62
C SER A 37 6.82 -9.47 -1.22
N GLN A 38 7.80 -8.87 -0.53
CA GLN A 38 8.97 -9.59 -0.03
C GLN A 38 8.61 -10.76 0.90
N ARG A 39 7.70 -10.53 1.86
CA ARG A 39 7.24 -11.59 2.78
C ARG A 39 6.49 -12.68 2.04
N LEU A 40 5.69 -12.31 1.05
CA LEU A 40 4.90 -13.24 0.26
C LEU A 40 5.80 -14.10 -0.64
N THR A 41 6.82 -13.52 -1.28
CA THR A 41 7.85 -14.25 -2.01
C THR A 41 8.61 -15.21 -1.09
N ALA A 42 9.05 -14.76 0.08
CA ALA A 42 9.73 -15.62 1.05
C ALA A 42 8.85 -16.79 1.51
N LEU A 43 7.56 -16.55 1.72
CA LEU A 43 6.61 -17.61 2.06
C LEU A 43 6.45 -18.60 0.90
N MET A 44 6.30 -18.13 -0.34
CA MET A 44 6.18 -19.00 -1.52
C MET A 44 7.48 -19.78 -1.82
N GLU A 45 8.63 -19.28 -1.40
CA GLU A 45 9.91 -20.01 -1.44
C GLU A 45 9.91 -21.21 -0.49
N THR A 46 9.33 -21.06 0.71
CA THR A 46 9.16 -22.19 1.64
C THR A 46 8.06 -23.15 1.19
N ARG A 47 7.07 -22.64 0.45
CA ARG A 47 5.92 -23.40 -0.06
C ARG A 47 6.05 -23.78 -1.53
N ARG A 48 7.20 -24.35 -1.89
CA ARG A 48 7.43 -24.89 -3.25
C ARG A 48 6.46 -26.02 -3.61
N ASP A 49 5.87 -26.69 -2.60
CA ASP A 49 4.82 -27.69 -2.75
C ASP A 49 3.57 -27.19 -3.48
N LEU A 50 3.30 -25.88 -3.43
CA LEU A 50 2.14 -25.28 -4.09
C LEU A 50 2.36 -24.91 -5.56
N ARG A 51 3.60 -24.89 -6.04
CA ARG A 51 3.91 -24.51 -7.43
C ARG A 51 3.33 -25.55 -8.39
N GLY A 52 2.65 -25.10 -9.43
CA GLY A 52 1.93 -25.91 -10.41
C GLY A 52 0.58 -26.45 -9.92
N VAL A 53 0.24 -26.27 -8.65
CA VAL A 53 -1.02 -26.74 -8.04
C VAL A 53 -1.93 -25.57 -7.68
N HIS A 54 -1.34 -24.48 -7.17
CA HIS A 54 -2.08 -23.34 -6.68
C HIS A 54 -1.78 -22.09 -7.50
N ALA A 55 -2.82 -21.57 -8.16
CA ALA A 55 -2.71 -20.43 -9.07
C ALA A 55 -2.01 -19.19 -8.48
N LEU A 56 -2.19 -18.92 -7.18
CA LEU A 56 -1.47 -17.83 -6.51
C LEU A 56 0.05 -18.06 -6.46
N ALA A 57 0.50 -19.29 -6.18
CA ALA A 57 1.92 -19.61 -6.14
C ALA A 57 2.55 -19.46 -7.52
N ASP A 58 1.84 -19.90 -8.56
CA ASP A 58 2.28 -19.76 -9.96
C ASP A 58 2.32 -18.31 -10.40
N PHE A 59 1.30 -17.52 -10.05
CA PHE A 59 1.26 -16.09 -10.33
C PHE A 59 2.43 -15.35 -9.66
N VAL A 60 2.74 -15.68 -8.40
CA VAL A 60 3.83 -15.05 -7.66
C VAL A 60 5.18 -15.45 -8.25
N ASP A 61 5.37 -16.73 -8.57
CA ASP A 61 6.60 -17.21 -9.20
C ASP A 61 6.83 -16.55 -10.55
N ASP A 62 5.79 -16.43 -11.38
CA ASP A 62 5.87 -15.74 -12.67
C ASP A 62 6.14 -14.23 -12.48
N SER A 63 5.46 -13.58 -11.54
CA SER A 63 5.70 -12.17 -11.21
C SER A 63 7.14 -11.93 -10.77
N VAL A 64 7.71 -12.81 -9.94
CA VAL A 64 9.12 -12.73 -9.50
C VAL A 64 10.05 -12.95 -10.69
N ARG A 65 9.79 -13.98 -11.52
CA ARG A 65 10.57 -14.32 -12.71
C ARG A 65 10.70 -13.15 -13.69
N TRP A 66 9.66 -12.34 -13.86
CA TRP A 66 9.69 -11.16 -14.74
C TRP A 66 10.16 -9.88 -14.07
N SER A 67 10.25 -9.84 -12.74
CA SER A 67 10.71 -8.67 -11.98
C SER A 67 12.21 -8.66 -11.67
N ALA A 68 12.87 -9.82 -11.77
CA ALA A 68 14.31 -10.00 -11.58
C ALA A 68 15.08 -9.72 -12.87
#